data_AF-I4CEN5-F1
#
_entry.id   AF-I4CEN5-F1
#
_cell.length_a   1.000
_cell.length_b   1.000
_cell.length_c   1.000
_cell.angle_alpha   90.00
_cell.angle_beta   90.00
_cell.angle_gamma   90.00
#
_symmetry.space_group_name_H-M   'P 1'
#
loop_
_entity.id
_entity.type
_entity.pdbx_description
1 polymer ?
#
loop_
_entity_poly.entity_id
_entity_poly.type
_entity_poly.pdbx_seq_one_letter_code
_entity_poly.pdbx_strand_id
1 'polypeptide(L)'
;MKNLQQIVQSAAAGDKGAFSELVIRFQEMAVALAKRRLRDTGLAEDAVQEAFLMVYAQLSDLRDLSAFPAWFRRILSSCCNRLERQWQMFSPVDLDFLGEVVDCQPSPLEAMVSLQTRSMVADVLASLEGVSREACVQRYVFGRSYKEIADMLGVPQGTIKRRLNDARDKIVQKVKDQHRPVIRVGYLPVSDHLMAMVSHSIHDHQNFEIHLKKYLSWSSLASSLRGGLLDAAFIMAPLAMALRNEGLPILYVMDAHHEGSAITVRNNEMSRRTSSWRRVGMPHIVSTHGLMLSSLIEVSPKRPLSGMQAKYLGPSYLLSSLASSDIDAFLCAEPWNTKAACEGMGQIYARSKDILPGHICCILVVREEFVDKECEIFVDYLRLLRAANAYIRKAPEHCSKIQEQYTGVSAKIILEVLTGTDISFNEIEPDRSRIESLMSLALNTGVLDRPCDLDRFVRSDFI
;
A
#
# COMPACT_ATOMS: atom_id res chain seq x y z
N MET A 1 25.36 -13.47 28.38
CA MET A 1 24.42 -13.38 27.24
C MET A 1 23.19 -14.20 27.59
N LYS A 2 21.98 -13.64 27.41
CA LYS A 2 20.73 -14.40 27.64
C LYS A 2 20.69 -15.59 26.66
N ASN A 3 20.28 -16.75 27.13
CA ASN A 3 20.03 -17.92 26.27
C ASN A 3 18.88 -17.58 25.31
N LEU A 4 18.91 -18.09 24.07
CA LEU A 4 17.86 -17.86 23.07
C LEU A 4 16.45 -18.14 23.64
N GLN A 5 16.29 -19.22 24.41
CA GLN A 5 15.02 -19.54 25.05
C GLN A 5 14.53 -18.45 26.01
N GLN A 6 15.45 -17.80 26.75
CA GLN A 6 15.11 -16.70 27.66
C GLN A 6 14.69 -15.45 26.89
N ILE A 7 15.34 -15.17 25.75
CA ILE A 7 14.97 -14.05 24.88
C ILE A 7 13.59 -14.30 24.26
N VAL A 8 13.34 -15.51 23.74
CA VAL A 8 12.04 -15.92 23.19
C VAL A 8 10.95 -15.85 24.25
N GLN A 9 11.23 -16.31 25.48
CA GLN A 9 10.28 -16.25 26.59
C GLN A 9 9.93 -14.80 26.97
N SER A 10 10.92 -13.93 27.12
CA SER A 10 10.69 -12.50 27.42
C SER A 10 9.93 -11.80 26.28
N ALA A 11 10.27 -12.09 25.03
CA ALA A 11 9.59 -11.54 23.87
C ALA A 11 8.13 -12.03 23.77
N ALA A 12 7.85 -13.30 24.06
CA ALA A 12 6.50 -13.86 24.13
C ALA A 12 5.65 -13.21 25.23
N ALA A 13 6.29 -12.76 26.32
CA ALA A 13 5.65 -12.01 27.40
C ALA A 13 5.45 -10.51 27.08
N GLY A 14 5.76 -10.06 25.86
CA GLY A 14 5.56 -8.68 25.42
C GLY A 14 6.75 -7.74 25.68
N ASP A 15 7.93 -8.25 26.06
CA ASP A 15 9.15 -7.44 26.19
C ASP A 15 9.67 -7.02 24.81
N LYS A 16 9.47 -5.74 24.49
CA LYS A 16 9.92 -5.13 23.23
C LYS A 16 11.44 -5.15 23.04
N GLY A 17 12.21 -5.07 24.13
CA GLY A 17 13.67 -5.15 24.09
C GLY A 17 14.15 -6.55 23.72
N ALA A 18 13.53 -7.58 24.32
CA ALA A 18 13.81 -8.97 23.97
C ALA A 18 13.40 -9.31 22.53
N PHE A 19 12.28 -8.76 22.05
CA PHE A 19 11.87 -8.93 20.66
C PHE A 19 12.86 -8.27 19.68
N SER A 20 13.33 -7.06 19.98
CA SER A 20 14.37 -6.38 19.19
C SER A 20 15.66 -7.22 19.10
N GLU A 21 16.06 -7.86 20.20
CA GLU A 21 17.20 -8.78 20.22
C GLU A 21 16.99 -10.01 19.33
N LEU A 22 15.75 -10.54 19.24
CA LEU A 22 15.42 -11.61 18.28
C LEU A 22 15.52 -11.13 16.83
N VAL A 23 15.02 -9.93 16.52
CA VAL A 23 15.10 -9.36 15.17
C VAL A 23 16.55 -9.25 14.73
N ILE A 24 17.39 -8.57 15.52
CA ILE A 24 18.81 -8.37 15.21
C ILE A 24 19.51 -9.72 14.97
N ARG A 25 19.23 -10.71 15.81
CA ARG A 25 19.89 -12.02 15.75
C ARG A 25 19.49 -12.88 14.55
N PHE A 26 18.27 -12.72 14.03
CA PHE A 26 17.74 -13.56 12.96
C PHE A 26 17.62 -12.84 11.61
N GLN A 27 17.72 -11.51 11.57
CA GLN A 27 17.52 -10.70 10.37
C GLN A 27 18.49 -11.04 9.24
N GLU A 28 19.80 -11.10 9.50
CA GLU A 28 20.79 -11.37 8.44
C GLU A 28 20.58 -12.75 7.80
N MET A 29 20.33 -13.77 8.63
CA MET A 29 20.01 -15.13 8.16
C MET A 29 18.71 -15.16 7.37
N ALA A 30 17.68 -14.46 7.84
CA ALA A 30 16.38 -14.39 7.18
C ALA A 30 16.49 -13.71 5.79
N VAL A 31 17.21 -12.59 5.71
CA VAL A 31 17.47 -11.87 4.45
C VAL A 31 18.26 -12.76 3.49
N ALA A 32 19.30 -13.46 3.96
CA ALA A 32 20.07 -14.37 3.12
C ALA A 32 19.21 -15.51 2.54
N LEU A 33 18.33 -16.12 3.35
CA LEU A 33 17.41 -17.16 2.90
C LEU A 33 16.36 -16.63 1.91
N ALA A 34 15.76 -15.47 2.20
CA ALA A 34 14.77 -14.85 1.34
C ALA A 34 15.37 -14.42 -0.01
N LYS A 35 16.56 -13.82 -0.02
CA LYS A 35 17.29 -13.45 -1.25
C LYS A 35 17.58 -14.66 -2.14
N ARG A 36 18.00 -15.79 -1.54
CA ARG A 36 18.25 -17.04 -2.29
C ARG A 36 17.00 -17.55 -3.00
N ARG A 37 15.82 -17.30 -2.42
CA ARG A 37 14.53 -17.77 -2.94
C ARG A 37 13.92 -16.80 -3.96
N LEU A 38 13.81 -15.52 -3.60
CA LEU A 38 13.08 -14.52 -4.37
C LEU A 38 13.92 -13.84 -5.46
N ARG A 39 15.25 -13.90 -5.37
CA ARG A 39 16.19 -13.27 -6.32
C ARG A 39 16.02 -11.77 -6.54
N ASP A 40 15.20 -11.11 -5.71
CA ASP A 40 14.99 -9.67 -5.65
C ASP A 40 15.26 -9.19 -4.21
N THR A 41 16.06 -8.13 -4.07
CA THR A 41 16.48 -7.64 -2.75
C THR A 41 15.34 -6.95 -2.00
N GLY A 42 14.48 -6.21 -2.69
CA GLY A 42 13.33 -5.53 -2.08
C GLY A 42 12.27 -6.54 -1.60
N LEU A 43 11.93 -7.52 -2.43
CA LEU A 43 10.98 -8.57 -2.03
C LEU A 43 11.51 -9.43 -0.89
N ALA A 44 12.83 -9.68 -0.85
CA ALA A 44 13.44 -10.41 0.25
C ALA A 44 13.35 -9.63 1.56
N GLU A 45 13.54 -8.31 1.53
CA GLU A 45 13.38 -7.45 2.70
C GLU A 45 11.91 -7.40 3.15
N ASP A 46 10.97 -7.27 2.22
CA ASP A 46 9.53 -7.30 2.51
C ASP A 46 9.10 -8.64 3.14
N ALA A 47 9.58 -9.77 2.61
CA ALA A 47 9.30 -11.11 3.13
C ALA A 47 9.79 -11.27 4.58
N VAL A 48 10.97 -10.74 4.89
CA VAL A 48 11.57 -10.79 6.22
C VAL A 48 10.81 -9.90 7.19
N GLN A 49 10.42 -8.70 6.77
CA GLN A 49 9.64 -7.77 7.59
C GLN A 49 8.29 -8.38 7.96
N GLU A 50 7.58 -8.95 6.99
CA GLU A 50 6.30 -9.62 7.24
C GLU A 50 6.47 -10.84 8.16
N ALA A 51 7.53 -11.64 7.97
CA ALA A 51 7.81 -12.77 8.83
C ALA A 51 8.00 -12.33 10.28
N PHE A 52 8.71 -11.23 10.54
CA PHE A 52 8.86 -10.71 11.91
C PHE A 52 7.56 -10.14 12.49
N LEU A 53 6.68 -9.54 11.68
CA LEU A 53 5.35 -9.12 12.14
C LEU A 53 4.49 -10.33 12.55
N MET A 54 4.53 -11.40 11.75
CA MET A 54 3.84 -12.66 12.09
C MET A 54 4.42 -13.30 13.35
N VAL A 55 5.74 -13.27 13.52
CA VAL A 55 6.39 -13.69 14.77
C VAL A 55 5.85 -12.85 15.92
N TYR A 56 5.88 -11.51 15.82
CA TYR A 56 5.39 -10.63 16.89
C TYR A 56 3.95 -10.96 17.31
N ALA A 57 3.08 -11.25 16.34
CA ALA A 57 1.67 -11.57 16.58
C ALA A 57 1.45 -12.97 17.18
N GLN A 58 2.28 -13.96 16.84
CA GLN A 58 2.04 -15.38 17.14
C GLN A 58 3.03 -15.96 18.17
N LEU A 59 4.03 -15.19 18.60
CA LEU A 59 5.09 -15.68 19.48
C LEU A 59 4.56 -16.17 20.83
N SER A 60 3.47 -15.54 21.33
CA SER A 60 2.79 -15.94 22.56
C SER A 60 2.15 -17.33 22.48
N ASP A 61 1.83 -17.81 21.28
CA ASP A 61 1.17 -19.10 21.07
C ASP A 61 2.17 -20.27 20.90
N LEU A 62 3.47 -19.95 20.85
CA LEU A 62 4.53 -20.94 20.68
C LEU A 62 4.75 -21.75 21.97
N ARG A 63 4.17 -22.96 22.02
CA ARG A 63 4.23 -23.86 23.19
C ARG A 63 5.65 -24.36 23.50
N ASP A 64 6.47 -24.56 22.48
CA ASP A 64 7.87 -24.99 22.61
C ASP A 64 8.83 -23.90 22.10
N LEU A 65 9.44 -23.19 23.04
CA LEU A 65 10.36 -22.08 22.75
C LEU A 65 11.66 -22.55 22.09
N SER A 66 12.04 -23.83 22.25
CA SER A 66 13.23 -24.41 21.60
C SER A 66 13.04 -24.58 20.09
N ALA A 67 11.79 -24.71 19.64
CA ALA A 67 11.43 -24.85 18.24
C ALA A 67 11.45 -23.51 17.47
N PHE A 68 11.68 -22.37 18.14
CA PHE A 68 11.63 -21.04 17.54
C PHE A 68 12.42 -20.91 16.22
N PRO A 69 13.68 -21.39 16.08
CA PRO A 69 14.42 -21.25 14.82
C PRO A 69 13.83 -22.02 13.64
N ALA A 70 13.16 -23.16 13.90
CA ALA A 70 12.50 -23.94 12.87
C ALA A 70 11.12 -23.35 12.53
N TRP A 71 10.40 -22.90 13.56
CA TRP A 71 9.12 -22.21 13.42
C TRP A 71 9.24 -20.89 12.65
N PHE A 72 10.24 -20.06 12.98
CA PHE A 72 10.54 -18.82 12.25
C PHE A 72 10.88 -19.08 10.77
N ARG A 73 11.71 -20.10 10.49
CA ARG A 73 12.03 -20.48 9.10
C ARG A 73 10.79 -20.92 8.32
N ARG A 74 9.81 -21.56 8.97
CA ARG A 74 8.54 -21.93 8.34
C ARG A 74 7.70 -20.69 8.01
N ILE A 75 7.58 -19.73 8.93
CA ILE A 75 6.90 -18.45 8.69
C ILE A 75 7.57 -17.71 7.52
N LEU A 76 8.90 -17.57 7.57
CA LEU A 76 9.67 -16.92 6.51
C LEU A 76 9.47 -17.61 5.15
N SER A 77 9.47 -18.95 5.12
CA SER A 77 9.19 -19.70 3.90
C SER A 77 7.78 -19.47 3.39
N SER A 78 6.78 -19.34 4.26
CA SER A 78 5.40 -19.00 3.87
C SER A 78 5.31 -17.59 3.28
N CYS A 79 5.95 -16.59 3.90
CA CYS A 79 6.01 -15.23 3.36
C CYS A 79 6.72 -15.20 1.99
N CYS A 80 7.86 -15.89 1.86
CA CYS A 80 8.55 -16.00 0.57
C CYS A 80 7.69 -16.71 -0.47
N ASN A 81 7.04 -17.83 -0.13
CA ASN A 81 6.13 -18.54 -1.05
C ASN A 81 4.96 -17.67 -1.49
N ARG A 82 4.39 -16.87 -0.58
CA ARG A 82 3.27 -15.99 -0.89
C ARG A 82 3.71 -14.87 -1.84
N LEU A 83 4.87 -14.26 -1.59
CA LEU A 83 5.45 -13.24 -2.47
C LEU A 83 5.91 -13.82 -3.82
N GLU A 84 6.47 -15.03 -3.81
CA GLU A 84 6.88 -15.78 -5.00
C GLU A 84 5.66 -16.17 -5.85
N ARG A 85 4.57 -16.65 -5.24
CA ARG A 85 3.29 -16.92 -5.93
C ARG A 85 2.64 -15.64 -6.42
N GLN A 86 2.65 -14.56 -5.64
CA GLN A 86 2.21 -13.26 -6.11
C GLN A 86 3.02 -12.83 -7.34
N TRP A 87 4.33 -13.06 -7.34
CA TRP A 87 5.18 -12.78 -8.50
C TRP A 87 4.93 -13.71 -9.70
N GLN A 88 4.73 -15.01 -9.46
CA GLN A 88 4.48 -16.01 -10.50
C GLN A 88 3.07 -15.92 -11.09
N MET A 89 2.07 -15.45 -10.34
CA MET A 89 0.73 -15.13 -10.86
C MET A 89 0.74 -13.98 -11.89
N PHE A 90 1.82 -13.20 -11.96
CA PHE A 90 2.02 -12.16 -12.98
C PHE A 90 2.90 -12.63 -14.16
N SER A 91 3.23 -13.93 -14.25
CA SER A 91 3.81 -14.58 -15.44
C SER A 91 2.69 -15.30 -16.21
N PRO A 92 2.65 -15.26 -17.57
CA PRO A 92 1.62 -15.97 -18.31
C PRO A 92 1.83 -17.50 -18.20
N VAL A 93 0.82 -18.18 -17.64
CA VAL A 93 0.44 -19.61 -17.79
C VAL A 93 1.32 -20.67 -17.07
N ASP A 94 0.78 -21.32 -16.03
CA ASP A 94 0.22 -22.68 -16.15
C ASP A 94 -0.69 -23.05 -14.97
N LEU A 95 -1.78 -23.74 -15.27
CA LEU A 95 -3.04 -23.80 -14.49
C LEU A 95 -3.20 -25.05 -13.62
N ASP A 96 -2.11 -25.63 -13.13
CA ASP A 96 -2.15 -26.86 -12.33
C ASP A 96 -1.31 -26.71 -11.07
N PHE A 97 -1.88 -26.27 -9.94
CA PHE A 97 -1.45 -26.65 -8.57
C PHE A 97 -2.40 -26.03 -7.52
N LEU A 98 -3.58 -26.63 -7.35
CA LEU A 98 -4.44 -26.40 -6.18
C LEU A 98 -4.20 -27.51 -5.15
N GLY A 99 -3.47 -27.18 -4.08
CA GLY A 99 -3.22 -28.09 -2.97
C GLY A 99 -2.93 -27.36 -1.66
N GLU A 100 -3.87 -27.52 -0.74
CA GLU A 100 -3.83 -27.28 0.72
C GLU A 100 -3.98 -25.83 1.24
N VAL A 101 -5.12 -25.64 1.90
CA VAL A 101 -5.51 -24.49 2.72
C VAL A 101 -4.93 -24.66 4.12
N VAL A 102 -4.24 -23.65 4.63
CA VAL A 102 -4.06 -23.44 6.07
C VAL A 102 -4.56 -22.04 6.41
N ASP A 103 -5.42 -22.02 7.43
CA ASP A 103 -6.13 -20.90 8.03
C ASP A 103 -5.21 -19.72 8.39
N CYS A 104 -5.55 -18.53 7.87
CA CYS A 104 -4.99 -17.24 8.25
C CYS A 104 -6.15 -16.24 8.17
N GLN A 105 -6.38 -15.48 9.25
CA GLN A 105 -7.40 -14.43 9.26
C GLN A 105 -7.13 -13.44 8.11
N PRO A 106 -8.11 -13.18 7.23
CA PRO A 106 -7.92 -12.31 6.09
C PRO A 106 -7.68 -10.87 6.56
N SER A 107 -6.69 -10.23 5.95
CA SER A 107 -6.55 -8.77 5.99
C SER A 107 -7.83 -8.10 5.49
N PRO A 108 -8.12 -6.83 5.84
CA PRO A 108 -9.29 -6.11 5.33
C PRO A 108 -9.41 -6.09 3.80
N LEU A 109 -8.28 -6.12 3.08
CA LEU A 109 -8.20 -6.24 1.62
C LEU A 109 -8.69 -7.63 1.14
N GLU A 110 -8.29 -8.69 1.84
CA GLU A 110 -8.78 -10.06 1.58
C GLU A 110 -10.22 -10.25 2.06
N ALA A 111 -10.67 -9.53 3.10
CA ALA A 111 -12.04 -9.52 3.59
C ALA A 111 -13.00 -8.86 2.58
N MET A 112 -12.55 -7.85 1.84
CA MET A 112 -13.33 -7.14 0.82
C MET A 112 -13.40 -7.94 -0.50
N VAL A 113 -12.29 -8.54 -0.94
CA VAL A 113 -12.28 -9.55 -2.02
C VAL A 113 -13.17 -10.75 -1.64
N SER A 114 -13.16 -11.13 -0.35
CA SER A 114 -14.04 -12.15 0.22
C SER A 114 -15.51 -11.72 0.20
N LEU A 115 -15.89 -10.45 0.34
CA LEU A 115 -17.29 -10.03 0.31
C LEU A 115 -17.91 -10.14 -1.10
N GLN A 116 -17.18 -9.73 -2.15
CA GLN A 116 -17.62 -9.90 -3.54
C GLN A 116 -17.64 -11.38 -3.96
N THR A 117 -16.59 -12.13 -3.59
CA THR A 117 -16.57 -13.59 -3.77
C THR A 117 -17.71 -14.27 -3.01
N ARG A 118 -18.00 -13.83 -1.78
CA ARG A 118 -19.12 -14.33 -0.98
C ARG A 118 -20.47 -13.97 -1.58
N SER A 119 -20.64 -12.78 -2.15
CA SER A 119 -21.88 -12.41 -2.85
C SER A 119 -22.09 -13.25 -4.10
N MET A 120 -21.05 -13.46 -4.90
CA MET A 120 -21.11 -14.33 -6.09
C MET A 120 -21.38 -15.79 -5.72
N VAL A 121 -20.69 -16.30 -4.70
CA VAL A 121 -20.93 -17.65 -4.15
C VAL A 121 -22.32 -17.72 -3.55
N ALA A 122 -22.81 -16.69 -2.85
CA ALA A 122 -24.16 -16.63 -2.30
C ALA A 122 -25.24 -16.60 -3.40
N ASP A 123 -25.02 -15.88 -4.50
CA ASP A 123 -25.92 -15.85 -5.66
C ASP A 123 -25.96 -17.21 -6.37
N VAL A 124 -24.80 -17.87 -6.53
CA VAL A 124 -24.76 -19.21 -7.10
C VAL A 124 -25.45 -20.19 -6.14
N LEU A 125 -25.15 -20.15 -4.84
CA LEU A 125 -25.84 -20.97 -3.84
C LEU A 125 -27.35 -20.67 -3.77
N ALA A 126 -27.78 -19.43 -4.00
CA ALA A 126 -29.18 -19.04 -4.07
C ALA A 126 -29.86 -19.55 -5.35
N SER A 127 -29.12 -19.66 -6.46
CA SER A 127 -29.59 -20.28 -7.71
C SER A 127 -29.64 -21.81 -7.68
N LEU A 128 -29.03 -22.43 -6.67
CA LEU A 128 -29.13 -23.87 -6.45
C LEU A 128 -30.40 -24.18 -5.65
N GLU A 129 -31.22 -25.08 -6.17
CA GLU A 129 -32.47 -25.48 -5.51
C GLU A 129 -32.32 -26.81 -4.75
N GLY A 130 -33.07 -26.92 -3.66
CA GLY A 130 -33.27 -28.16 -2.90
C GLY A 130 -31.98 -28.83 -2.43
N VAL A 131 -31.88 -30.13 -2.68
CA VAL A 131 -30.83 -31.01 -2.16
C VAL A 131 -29.42 -30.64 -2.66
N SER A 132 -29.30 -29.90 -3.78
CA SER A 132 -28.00 -29.44 -4.30
C SER A 132 -27.40 -28.29 -3.49
N ARG A 133 -28.24 -27.34 -3.04
CA ARG A 133 -27.83 -26.25 -2.15
C ARG A 133 -27.43 -26.78 -0.79
N GLU A 134 -28.25 -27.66 -0.23
CA GLU A 134 -28.00 -28.30 1.07
C GLU A 134 -26.68 -29.08 1.02
N ALA A 135 -26.43 -29.88 -0.02
CA ALA A 135 -25.17 -30.60 -0.19
C ALA A 135 -23.94 -29.67 -0.22
N CYS A 136 -24.03 -28.51 -0.88
CA CYS A 136 -22.96 -27.51 -0.91
C CYS A 136 -22.69 -26.90 0.46
N VAL A 137 -23.74 -26.51 1.18
CA VAL A 137 -23.63 -25.97 2.54
C VAL A 137 -23.00 -27.01 3.47
N GLN A 138 -23.49 -28.25 3.45
CA GLN A 138 -22.95 -29.31 4.28
C GLN A 138 -21.48 -29.64 3.99
N ARG A 139 -21.07 -29.55 2.72
CA ARG A 139 -19.68 -29.80 2.31
C ARG A 139 -18.73 -28.67 2.66
N TYR A 140 -19.08 -27.44 2.31
CA TYR A 140 -18.16 -26.30 2.34
C TYR A 140 -18.27 -25.44 3.60
N VAL A 141 -19.43 -25.44 4.27
CA VAL A 141 -19.63 -24.70 5.54
C VAL A 141 -19.39 -25.61 6.74
N PHE A 142 -19.92 -26.83 6.70
CA PHE A 142 -19.85 -27.78 7.83
C PHE A 142 -18.77 -28.86 7.66
N GLY A 143 -18.02 -28.85 6.55
CA GLY A 143 -16.87 -29.74 6.33
C GLY A 143 -17.20 -31.24 6.22
N ARG A 144 -18.47 -31.62 6.06
CA ARG A 144 -18.93 -33.01 6.10
C ARG A 144 -18.39 -33.82 4.91
N SER A 145 -18.20 -35.11 5.12
CA SER A 145 -17.77 -36.05 4.09
C SER A 145 -18.91 -36.38 3.11
N TYR A 146 -18.57 -36.81 1.90
CA TYR A 146 -19.58 -37.22 0.91
C TYR A 146 -20.53 -38.30 1.42
N LYS A 147 -20.05 -39.18 2.32
CA LYS A 147 -20.85 -40.25 2.92
C LYS A 147 -21.85 -39.69 3.94
N GLU A 148 -21.41 -38.83 4.84
CA GLU A 148 -22.28 -38.19 5.85
C GLU A 148 -23.37 -37.33 5.20
N ILE A 149 -23.03 -36.64 4.09
CA ILE A 149 -23.99 -35.83 3.33
C ILE A 149 -25.01 -36.74 2.62
N ALA A 150 -24.57 -37.87 2.06
CA ALA A 150 -25.44 -38.85 1.41
C ALA A 150 -26.45 -39.45 2.39
N ASP A 151 -25.96 -39.86 3.56
CA ASP A 151 -26.78 -40.45 4.64
C ASP A 151 -27.78 -39.41 5.18
N MET A 152 -27.35 -38.16 5.37
CA MET A 152 -28.19 -37.07 5.85
C MET A 152 -29.30 -36.67 4.86
N LEU A 153 -28.97 -36.60 3.57
CA LEU A 153 -29.89 -36.12 2.54
C LEU A 153 -30.69 -37.26 1.88
N GLY A 154 -30.50 -38.51 2.32
CA GLY A 154 -31.22 -39.68 1.81
C GLY A 154 -30.96 -39.95 0.33
N VAL A 155 -29.77 -39.60 -0.19
CA VAL A 155 -29.42 -39.75 -1.61
C VAL A 155 -28.07 -40.46 -1.79
N PRO A 156 -27.86 -41.24 -2.86
CA PRO A 156 -26.59 -41.93 -3.09
C PRO A 156 -25.38 -40.99 -3.12
N GLN A 157 -24.24 -41.46 -2.61
CA GLN A 157 -22.97 -40.71 -2.60
C GLN A 157 -22.54 -40.22 -4.00
N GLY A 158 -22.83 -41.00 -5.05
CA GLY A 158 -22.60 -40.59 -6.44
C GLY A 158 -23.41 -39.37 -6.86
N THR A 159 -24.65 -39.24 -6.37
CA THR A 159 -25.52 -38.08 -6.59
C THR A 159 -24.98 -36.84 -5.88
N ILE A 160 -24.44 -36.99 -4.68
CA ILE A 160 -23.77 -35.89 -3.95
C ILE A 160 -22.52 -35.41 -4.70
N LYS A 161 -21.66 -36.34 -5.15
CA LYS A 161 -20.46 -36.00 -5.95
C LYS A 161 -20.82 -35.24 -7.23
N ARG A 162 -21.82 -35.73 -7.98
CA ARG A 162 -22.31 -35.08 -9.20
C ARG A 162 -22.82 -33.67 -8.93
N ARG A 163 -23.69 -33.49 -7.93
CA ARG A 163 -24.26 -32.18 -7.59
C ARG A 163 -23.22 -31.16 -7.11
N LEU A 164 -22.22 -31.61 -6.36
CA LEU A 164 -21.11 -30.75 -5.92
C LEU A 164 -20.20 -30.36 -7.09
N ASN A 165 -19.98 -31.25 -8.05
CA ASN A 165 -19.28 -30.92 -9.29
C ASN A 165 -20.09 -29.96 -10.16
N ASP A 166 -21.38 -30.21 -10.39
CA ASP A 166 -22.26 -29.32 -11.15
C ASP A 166 -22.32 -27.90 -10.53
N ALA A 167 -22.35 -27.81 -9.20
CA ALA A 167 -22.28 -26.54 -8.48
C ALA A 167 -20.91 -25.86 -8.65
N ARG A 168 -19.81 -26.62 -8.58
CA ARG A 168 -18.45 -26.12 -8.82
C ARG A 168 -18.30 -25.62 -10.26
N ASP A 169 -18.82 -26.34 -11.23
CA ASP A 169 -18.77 -25.96 -12.65
C ASP A 169 -19.58 -24.69 -12.89
N LYS A 170 -20.74 -24.51 -12.24
CA LYS A 170 -21.50 -23.25 -12.27
C LYS A 170 -20.75 -22.08 -11.63
N ILE A 171 -20.06 -22.31 -10.51
CA ILE A 171 -19.19 -21.30 -9.88
C ILE A 171 -18.05 -20.94 -10.85
N VAL A 172 -17.35 -21.94 -11.38
CA VAL A 172 -16.24 -21.76 -12.32
C VAL A 172 -16.71 -21.07 -13.60
N GLN A 173 -17.88 -21.42 -14.13
CA GLN A 173 -18.43 -20.81 -15.33
C GLN A 173 -18.84 -19.36 -15.09
N LYS A 174 -19.49 -19.05 -13.96
CA LYS A 174 -19.84 -17.66 -13.62
C LYS A 174 -18.62 -16.79 -13.34
N VAL A 175 -17.53 -17.38 -12.83
CA VAL A 175 -16.21 -16.73 -12.69
C VAL A 175 -15.53 -16.56 -14.06
N LYS A 176 -15.64 -17.55 -14.97
CA LYS A 176 -15.07 -17.48 -16.33
C LYS A 176 -15.80 -16.48 -17.24
N ASP A 177 -17.13 -16.44 -17.18
CA ASP A 177 -18.00 -15.52 -17.92
C ASP A 177 -17.83 -14.05 -17.44
N GLN A 178 -17.11 -13.83 -16.34
CA GLN A 178 -16.75 -12.53 -15.79
C GLN A 178 -15.23 -12.33 -15.72
N HIS A 179 -14.46 -12.64 -16.78
CA HIS A 179 -13.12 -12.04 -16.93
C HIS A 179 -13.28 -10.53 -17.15
N ARG A 180 -13.55 -9.82 -16.06
CA ARG A 180 -13.54 -8.37 -16.03
C ARG A 180 -12.10 -7.95 -16.23
N PRO A 181 -11.82 -7.09 -17.21
CA PRO A 181 -10.46 -6.66 -17.42
C PRO A 181 -9.99 -5.85 -16.21
N VAL A 182 -8.69 -5.91 -15.94
CA VAL A 182 -8.09 -5.49 -14.67
C VAL A 182 -7.19 -4.28 -14.90
N ILE A 183 -7.31 -3.27 -14.04
CA ILE A 183 -6.30 -2.22 -13.90
C ILE A 183 -5.52 -2.42 -12.59
N ARG A 184 -4.20 -2.55 -12.68
CA ARG A 184 -3.31 -2.70 -11.51
C ARG A 184 -2.76 -1.35 -11.11
N VAL A 185 -3.15 -0.86 -9.94
CA VAL A 185 -2.84 0.50 -9.50
C VAL A 185 -1.97 0.49 -8.24
N GLY A 186 -0.80 1.12 -8.29
CA GLY A 186 0.08 1.27 -7.14
C GLY A 186 -0.26 2.48 -6.26
N TYR A 187 -0.22 2.31 -4.94
CA TYR A 187 -0.37 3.41 -3.98
C TYR A 187 0.46 3.20 -2.69
N LEU A 188 0.67 4.27 -1.93
CA LEU A 188 1.20 4.25 -0.56
C LEU A 188 0.08 4.62 0.44
N PRO A 189 0.15 4.15 1.69
CA PRO A 189 -0.84 4.45 2.73
C PRO A 189 -0.70 5.90 3.27
N VAL A 190 -1.00 6.89 2.44
CA VAL A 190 -0.95 8.34 2.72
C VAL A 190 -2.23 9.02 2.24
N SER A 191 -2.58 10.17 2.82
CA SER A 191 -3.77 10.96 2.43
C SER A 191 -3.70 11.45 1.00
N ASP A 192 -2.50 11.70 0.49
CA ASP A 192 -2.19 12.03 -0.91
C ASP A 192 -2.82 11.04 -1.91
N HIS A 193 -3.00 9.78 -1.51
CA HIS A 193 -3.50 8.70 -2.36
C HIS A 193 -4.93 8.29 -1.97
N LEU A 194 -5.66 9.14 -1.25
CA LEU A 194 -7.01 8.84 -0.77
C LEU A 194 -7.96 8.50 -1.91
N MET A 195 -7.86 9.15 -3.07
CA MET A 195 -8.70 8.83 -4.23
C MET A 195 -8.53 7.39 -4.70
N ALA A 196 -7.33 6.80 -4.60
CA ALA A 196 -7.11 5.40 -4.92
C ALA A 196 -7.88 4.47 -3.96
N MET A 197 -7.83 4.78 -2.66
CA MET A 197 -8.49 4.01 -1.61
C MET A 197 -10.02 4.13 -1.70
N VAL A 198 -10.53 5.35 -1.91
CA VAL A 198 -11.95 5.62 -2.03
C VAL A 198 -12.51 5.02 -3.31
N SER A 199 -11.87 5.23 -4.47
CA SER A 199 -12.31 4.61 -5.73
C SER A 199 -12.40 3.10 -5.62
N HIS A 200 -11.38 2.44 -5.05
CA HIS A 200 -11.41 1.00 -4.80
C HIS A 200 -12.53 0.58 -3.84
N SER A 201 -12.83 1.38 -2.81
CA SER A 201 -13.91 1.08 -1.85
C SER A 201 -15.32 1.28 -2.42
N ILE A 202 -15.50 2.20 -3.37
CA ILE A 202 -16.80 2.51 -3.99
C ILE A 202 -16.95 1.89 -5.39
N HIS A 203 -16.01 1.02 -5.78
CA HIS A 203 -15.90 0.35 -7.07
C HIS A 203 -17.02 -0.67 -7.36
N ASP A 204 -18.15 -0.59 -6.66
CA ASP A 204 -19.23 -1.53 -6.91
C ASP A 204 -19.82 -1.30 -8.32
N HIS A 205 -20.26 -2.39 -8.95
CA HIS A 205 -20.94 -2.39 -10.25
C HIS A 205 -20.16 -1.85 -11.47
N GLN A 206 -18.82 -1.85 -11.46
CA GLN A 206 -18.03 -1.50 -12.65
C GLN A 206 -17.81 -2.69 -13.60
N ASN A 207 -17.57 -2.37 -14.87
CA ASN A 207 -17.28 -3.36 -15.92
C ASN A 207 -15.83 -3.88 -15.89
N PHE A 208 -14.99 -3.34 -15.01
CA PHE A 208 -13.57 -3.70 -14.84
C PHE A 208 -13.26 -3.96 -13.36
N GLU A 209 -12.10 -4.53 -13.05
CA GLU A 209 -11.58 -4.70 -11.69
C GLU A 209 -10.42 -3.76 -11.40
N ILE A 210 -10.34 -3.25 -10.17
CA ILE A 210 -9.17 -2.51 -9.68
C ILE A 210 -8.36 -3.43 -8.78
N HIS A 211 -7.14 -3.74 -9.18
CA HIS A 211 -6.17 -4.42 -8.31
C HIS A 211 -5.30 -3.35 -7.66
N LEU A 212 -5.75 -2.85 -6.52
CA LEU A 212 -5.05 -1.79 -5.79
C LEU A 212 -3.91 -2.39 -4.94
N LYS A 213 -2.66 -2.09 -5.30
CA LYS A 213 -1.45 -2.65 -4.68
C LYS A 213 -0.77 -1.65 -3.75
N LYS A 214 -0.67 -2.03 -2.47
CA LYS A 214 -0.01 -1.25 -1.41
C LYS A 214 1.50 -1.37 -1.51
N TYR A 215 2.18 -0.24 -1.41
CA TYR A 215 3.63 -0.13 -1.27
C TYR A 215 4.00 0.59 0.03
N LEU A 216 5.17 0.26 0.58
CA LEU A 216 5.73 0.90 1.78
C LEU A 216 6.91 1.81 1.47
N SER A 217 7.46 1.74 0.25
CA SER A 217 8.50 2.65 -0.22
C SER A 217 8.21 3.09 -1.66
N TRP A 218 8.68 4.30 -1.99
CA TRP A 218 8.58 4.84 -3.34
C TRP A 218 9.45 4.07 -4.34
N SER A 219 10.59 3.56 -3.90
CA SER A 219 11.51 2.79 -4.74
C SER A 219 10.89 1.46 -5.21
N SER A 220 10.15 0.74 -4.34
CA SER A 220 9.49 -0.50 -4.74
C SER A 220 8.27 -0.27 -5.63
N LEU A 221 7.53 0.83 -5.41
CA LEU A 221 6.47 1.27 -6.32
C LEU A 221 7.03 1.60 -7.71
N ALA A 222 8.08 2.43 -7.77
CA ALA A 222 8.74 2.82 -9.02
C ALA A 222 9.33 1.60 -9.76
N SER A 223 9.95 0.66 -9.04
CA SER A 223 10.44 -0.60 -9.63
C SER A 223 9.31 -1.43 -10.25
N SER A 224 8.17 -1.53 -9.56
CA SER A 224 7.02 -2.28 -10.07
C SER A 224 6.37 -1.62 -11.28
N LEU A 225 6.30 -0.29 -11.31
CA LEU A 225 5.82 0.45 -12.47
C LEU A 225 6.77 0.26 -13.66
N ARG A 226 8.09 0.32 -13.43
CA ARG A 226 9.11 0.05 -14.45
C ARG A 226 9.04 -1.36 -15.00
N GLY A 227 8.81 -2.34 -14.14
CA GLY A 227 8.70 -3.76 -14.49
C GLY A 227 7.36 -4.17 -15.12
N GLY A 228 6.43 -3.25 -15.34
CA GLY A 228 5.11 -3.58 -15.93
C GLY A 228 4.18 -4.38 -15.00
N LEU A 229 4.50 -4.45 -13.70
CA LEU A 229 3.63 -5.06 -12.68
C LEU A 229 2.45 -4.14 -12.32
N LEU A 230 2.54 -2.86 -12.66
CA LEU A 230 1.50 -1.85 -12.48
C LEU A 230 1.16 -1.23 -13.83
N ASP A 231 -0.13 -0.96 -14.03
CA ASP A 231 -0.67 -0.24 -15.18
C ASP A 231 -0.70 1.26 -14.89
N ALA A 232 -1.03 1.62 -13.66
CA ALA A 232 -1.03 2.99 -13.17
C ALA A 232 -0.46 3.10 -11.75
N ALA A 233 -0.07 4.29 -11.34
CA ALA A 233 0.36 4.56 -9.98
C ALA A 233 0.06 5.99 -9.55
N PHE A 234 -0.35 6.14 -8.29
CA PHE A 234 -0.25 7.41 -7.58
C PHE A 234 1.20 7.59 -7.13
N ILE A 235 1.83 8.68 -7.57
CA ILE A 235 3.27 8.89 -7.42
C ILE A 235 3.60 10.38 -7.30
N MET A 236 4.66 10.72 -6.59
CA MET A 236 5.16 12.09 -6.51
C MET A 236 5.55 12.61 -7.91
N ALA A 237 5.12 13.83 -8.24
CA ALA A 237 5.37 14.42 -9.55
C ALA A 237 6.86 14.51 -9.93
N PRO A 238 7.81 14.89 -9.05
CA PRO A 238 9.23 14.86 -9.37
C PRO A 238 9.75 13.45 -9.70
N LEU A 239 9.28 12.43 -8.97
CA LEU A 239 9.70 11.05 -9.21
C LEU A 239 9.15 10.53 -10.55
N ALA A 240 7.91 10.89 -10.91
CA ALA A 240 7.35 10.55 -12.20
C ALA A 240 8.10 11.19 -13.36
N MET A 241 8.47 12.48 -13.24
CA MET A 241 9.31 13.18 -14.22
C MET A 241 10.68 12.52 -14.37
N ALA A 242 11.31 12.10 -13.26
CA ALA A 242 12.58 11.37 -13.30
C ALA A 242 12.44 10.02 -14.03
N LEU A 243 11.39 9.24 -13.73
CA LEU A 243 11.12 7.97 -14.42
C LEU A 243 10.87 8.18 -15.93
N ARG A 244 10.19 9.28 -16.30
CA ARG A 244 10.01 9.66 -17.71
C ARG A 244 11.33 9.99 -18.38
N ASN A 245 12.22 10.73 -17.71
CA ASN A 245 13.58 11.04 -18.18
C ASN A 245 14.46 9.79 -18.36
N GLU A 246 14.22 8.75 -17.55
CA GLU A 246 14.85 7.42 -17.70
C GLU A 246 14.29 6.62 -18.88
N GLY A 247 13.28 7.13 -19.59
CA GLY A 247 12.68 6.49 -20.76
C GLY A 247 11.49 5.58 -20.46
N LEU A 248 10.93 5.64 -19.24
CA LEU A 248 9.71 4.88 -18.93
C LEU A 248 8.50 5.48 -19.70
N PRO A 249 7.78 4.68 -20.53
CA PRO A 249 6.61 5.15 -21.26
C PRO A 249 5.39 5.32 -20.34
N ILE A 250 5.34 6.43 -19.60
CA ILE A 250 4.23 6.80 -18.71
C ILE A 250 3.69 8.20 -19.05
N LEU A 251 2.39 8.38 -18.81
CA LEU A 251 1.64 9.61 -19.02
C LEU A 251 1.12 10.11 -17.67
N TYR A 252 1.22 11.41 -17.43
CA TYR A 252 0.57 12.12 -16.33
C TYR A 252 -0.82 12.58 -16.78
N VAL A 253 -1.84 12.15 -16.03
CA VAL A 253 -3.25 12.17 -16.48
C VAL A 253 -4.22 12.79 -15.49
N MET A 254 -3.82 12.95 -14.22
CA MET A 254 -4.66 13.55 -13.18
C MET A 254 -3.79 13.98 -12.00
N ASP A 255 -4.08 15.15 -11.41
CA ASP A 255 -3.54 15.52 -10.11
C ASP A 255 -4.19 14.68 -9.02
N ALA A 256 -3.38 14.10 -8.14
CA ALA A 256 -3.94 13.32 -7.03
C ALA A 256 -4.48 14.24 -5.94
N HIS A 257 -3.76 15.34 -5.68
CA HIS A 257 -4.09 16.37 -4.71
C HIS A 257 -3.09 17.54 -4.86
N HIS A 258 -3.40 18.65 -4.20
CA HIS A 258 -2.44 19.70 -3.88
C HIS A 258 -2.18 19.73 -2.38
N GLU A 259 -0.98 20.18 -2.01
CA GLU A 259 -0.59 20.34 -0.61
C GLU A 259 -0.63 19.02 0.18
N GLY A 260 -0.97 19.01 1.47
CA GLY A 260 -1.15 17.77 2.24
C GLY A 260 0.11 17.21 2.88
N SER A 261 1.18 17.99 2.93
CA SER A 261 2.42 17.66 3.66
C SER A 261 2.72 18.67 4.77
N ALA A 262 3.57 18.29 5.71
CA ALA A 262 4.09 19.20 6.74
C ALA A 262 5.46 18.77 7.24
N ILE A 263 6.18 19.71 7.82
CA ILE A 263 7.39 19.43 8.59
C ILE A 263 7.04 19.35 10.07
N THR A 264 7.28 18.17 10.66
CA THR A 264 7.03 17.88 12.07
C THR A 264 8.36 17.72 12.79
N VAL A 265 8.53 18.47 13.88
CA VAL A 265 9.71 18.43 14.74
C VAL A 265 9.43 17.65 16.00
N ARG A 266 10.47 17.11 16.63
CA ARG A 266 10.30 16.45 17.93
C ARG A 266 9.88 17.46 19.01
N ASN A 267 9.07 17.00 19.96
CA ASN A 267 8.68 17.78 21.16
C ASN A 267 9.85 17.96 22.13
N ASN A 268 10.76 18.87 21.81
CA ASN A 268 11.75 19.43 22.75
C ASN A 268 12.01 20.90 22.40
N GLU A 269 12.34 21.74 23.40
CA GLU A 269 12.50 23.19 23.19
C GLU A 269 13.61 23.53 22.17
N MET A 270 14.64 22.67 22.08
CA MET A 270 15.78 22.87 21.19
C MET A 270 15.41 22.65 19.71
N SER A 271 14.49 21.73 19.43
CA SER A 271 13.98 21.35 18.10
C SER A 271 13.08 22.42 17.48
N ARG A 272 12.71 23.49 18.20
CA ARG A 272 11.99 24.64 17.62
C ARG A 272 12.88 25.55 16.76
N ARG A 273 14.20 25.48 16.94
CA ARG A 273 15.15 26.26 16.15
C ARG A 273 15.64 25.41 14.98
N THR A 274 15.38 25.82 13.74
CA THR A 274 15.85 25.11 12.52
C THR A 274 17.36 24.82 12.55
N SER A 275 18.16 25.71 13.15
CA SER A 275 19.60 25.54 13.32
C SER A 275 20.05 24.34 14.18
N SER A 276 19.14 23.72 14.94
CA SER A 276 19.44 22.55 15.76
C SER A 276 19.20 21.22 15.04
N TRP A 277 18.52 21.24 13.89
CA TRP A 277 18.19 20.02 13.16
C TRP A 277 19.44 19.46 12.51
N ARG A 278 19.80 18.23 12.88
CA ARG A 278 20.94 17.50 12.31
C ARG A 278 20.47 16.40 11.37
N ARG A 279 19.34 15.75 11.67
CA ARG A 279 18.80 14.64 10.87
C ARG A 279 17.35 14.88 10.55
N VAL A 280 17.00 14.96 9.26
CA VAL A 280 15.62 15.15 8.81
C VAL A 280 15.15 13.97 7.98
N GLY A 281 14.06 13.35 8.41
CA GLY A 281 13.44 12.24 7.72
C GLY A 281 12.62 12.70 6.51
N MET A 282 12.74 12.02 5.37
CA MET A 282 11.93 12.25 4.18
C MET A 282 11.58 10.92 3.49
N PRO A 283 10.51 10.85 2.70
CA PRO A 283 10.14 9.60 2.02
C PRO A 283 11.10 9.18 0.91
N HIS A 284 11.66 10.13 0.16
CA HIS A 284 12.52 9.85 -0.99
C HIS A 284 13.38 11.08 -1.36
N ILE A 285 14.51 10.86 -2.04
CA ILE A 285 15.41 11.94 -2.48
C ILE A 285 14.81 12.77 -3.61
N VAL A 286 14.20 12.11 -4.59
CA VAL A 286 13.43 12.75 -5.66
C VAL A 286 11.99 12.90 -5.17
N SER A 287 11.64 14.03 -4.55
CA SER A 287 10.34 14.26 -3.94
C SER A 287 10.01 15.75 -3.82
N THR A 288 8.71 16.08 -3.73
CA THR A 288 8.25 17.44 -3.43
C THR A 288 8.69 17.89 -2.03
N HIS A 289 8.90 16.94 -1.11
CA HIS A 289 9.50 17.17 0.20
C HIS A 289 10.93 17.70 0.09
N GLY A 290 11.74 17.16 -0.81
CA GLY A 290 13.09 17.66 -1.10
C GLY A 290 13.10 19.11 -1.60
N LEU A 291 12.11 19.47 -2.44
CA LEU A 291 11.92 20.84 -2.94
C LEU A 291 11.67 21.81 -1.78
N MET A 292 10.63 21.50 -0.97
CA MET A 292 10.23 22.35 0.15
C MET A 292 11.33 22.49 1.19
N LEU A 293 12.06 21.41 1.46
CA LEU A 293 13.19 21.47 2.38
C LEU A 293 14.26 22.44 1.88
N SER A 294 14.57 22.41 0.59
CA SER A 294 15.52 23.33 -0.05
C SER A 294 15.04 24.78 0.02
N SER A 295 13.76 25.04 -0.27
CA SER A 295 13.15 26.39 -0.15
C SER A 295 13.18 26.94 1.27
N LEU A 296 12.90 26.11 2.29
CA LEU A 296 12.98 26.51 3.70
C LEU A 296 14.39 26.94 4.13
N ILE A 297 15.42 26.42 3.46
CA ILE A 297 16.82 26.71 3.77
C ILE A 297 17.25 28.02 3.12
N GLU A 298 16.83 28.29 1.89
CA GLU A 298 17.19 29.53 1.15
C GLU A 298 16.64 30.80 1.80
N VAL A 299 15.49 30.73 2.48
CA VAL A 299 14.91 31.85 3.24
C VAL A 299 15.72 32.21 4.51
N SER A 300 16.72 31.40 4.87
CA SER A 300 17.67 31.67 5.98
C SER A 300 19.11 31.84 5.46
N PRO A 301 19.45 32.96 4.78
CA PRO A 301 20.71 33.16 4.06
C PRO A 301 21.99 33.23 4.93
N LYS A 302 21.88 33.01 6.25
CA LYS A 302 23.02 33.09 7.18
C LYS A 302 23.74 31.76 7.41
N ARG A 303 23.26 30.61 6.94
CA ARG A 303 23.98 29.32 7.00
C ARG A 303 23.54 28.36 5.87
N PRO A 304 24.41 28.03 4.90
CA PRO A 304 24.18 26.85 4.07
C PRO A 304 24.23 25.58 4.95
N LEU A 305 23.65 24.49 4.44
CA LEU A 305 23.54 23.11 4.96
C LEU A 305 24.84 22.44 5.48
N SER A 306 25.74 23.13 6.16
CA SER A 306 26.85 22.51 6.87
C SER A 306 26.30 21.68 8.05
N GLY A 307 26.13 20.37 7.80
CA GLY A 307 25.90 19.37 8.84
C GLY A 307 24.46 18.87 9.07
N MET A 308 23.51 19.13 8.15
CA MET A 308 22.18 18.49 8.19
C MET A 308 22.13 17.31 7.20
N GLN A 309 21.70 16.14 7.68
CA GLN A 309 21.66 14.89 6.93
C GLN A 309 20.20 14.46 6.69
N ALA A 310 19.84 14.22 5.43
CA ALA A 310 18.56 13.60 5.09
C ALA A 310 18.60 12.09 5.38
N LYS A 311 17.52 11.55 5.96
CA LYS A 311 17.32 10.11 6.14
C LYS A 311 16.07 9.68 5.37
N TYR A 312 16.21 8.77 4.41
CA TYR A 312 15.10 8.34 3.57
C TYR A 312 14.40 7.12 4.17
N LEU A 313 13.12 7.27 4.51
CA LEU A 313 12.33 6.28 5.23
C LEU A 313 10.88 6.29 4.75
N GLY A 314 10.25 5.11 4.69
CA GLY A 314 8.81 5.03 4.44
C GLY A 314 7.99 5.80 5.49
N PRO A 315 6.83 6.37 5.12
CA PRO A 315 6.06 7.25 6.00
C PRO A 315 5.75 6.70 7.40
N SER A 316 5.40 5.41 7.48
CA SER A 316 5.11 4.73 8.76
C SER A 316 6.31 4.62 9.70
N TYR A 317 7.54 4.61 9.16
CA TYR A 317 8.79 4.50 9.92
C TYR A 317 9.33 5.86 10.39
N LEU A 318 8.81 6.97 9.86
CA LEU A 318 9.21 8.31 10.30
C LEU A 318 8.81 8.56 11.75
N LEU A 319 7.64 8.07 12.17
CA LEU A 319 7.15 8.22 13.54
C LEU A 319 8.03 7.47 14.55
N SER A 320 8.36 6.21 14.26
CA SER A 320 9.25 5.43 15.12
C SER A 320 10.66 6.02 15.18
N SER A 321 11.16 6.55 14.06
CA SER A 321 12.47 7.24 14.01
C SER A 321 12.46 8.56 14.78
N LEU A 322 11.35 9.30 14.79
CA LEU A 322 11.20 10.51 15.58
C LEU A 322 11.20 10.17 17.09
N ALA A 323 10.46 9.11 17.46
CA ALA A 323 10.35 8.63 18.84
C ALA A 323 11.67 8.04 19.38
N SER A 324 12.42 7.28 18.56
CA SER A 324 13.71 6.67 18.93
C SER A 324 14.86 7.67 18.99
N SER A 325 14.62 8.92 18.64
CA SER A 325 15.62 9.96 18.51
C SER A 325 16.57 9.83 17.32
N ASP A 326 16.22 9.04 16.31
CA ASP A 326 17.01 8.84 15.10
C ASP A 326 16.93 10.02 14.12
N ILE A 327 15.85 10.80 14.17
CA ILE A 327 15.67 12.03 13.40
C ILE A 327 15.14 13.14 14.31
N ASP A 328 15.48 14.39 14.00
CA ASP A 328 15.09 15.58 14.77
C ASP A 328 13.79 16.19 14.26
N ALA A 329 13.54 16.01 12.96
CA ALA A 329 12.32 16.39 12.27
C ALA A 329 12.05 15.41 11.12
N PHE A 330 10.83 15.42 10.60
CA PHE A 330 10.52 14.79 9.32
C PHE A 330 9.62 15.69 8.48
N LEU A 331 9.70 15.55 7.16
CA LEU A 331 8.82 16.20 6.20
C LEU A 331 8.17 15.11 5.34
N CYS A 332 6.86 14.96 5.46
CA CYS A 332 6.11 13.86 4.83
C CYS A 332 4.67 14.28 4.53
N ALA A 333 4.00 13.48 3.72
CA ALA A 333 2.55 13.51 3.51
C ALA A 333 1.77 13.20 4.79
N GLU A 334 0.53 13.71 4.86
CA GLU A 334 -0.49 13.27 5.81
C GLU A 334 -0.87 11.78 5.62
N PRO A 335 -1.45 11.10 6.62
CA PRO A 335 -1.89 11.58 7.94
C PRO A 335 -0.79 11.55 9.01
N TRP A 336 0.46 11.32 8.62
CA TRP A 336 1.56 11.01 9.55
C TRP A 336 1.97 12.21 10.41
N ASN A 337 1.87 13.44 9.88
CA ASN A 337 2.16 14.66 10.65
C ASN A 337 1.09 14.94 11.69
N THR A 338 -0.18 14.92 11.28
CA THR A 338 -1.29 15.13 12.21
C THR A 338 -1.32 14.04 13.26
N LYS A 339 -1.06 12.77 12.89
CA LYS A 339 -0.88 11.67 13.86
C LYS A 339 0.22 11.97 14.87
N ALA A 340 1.40 12.38 14.41
CA ALA A 340 2.52 12.70 15.30
C ALA A 340 2.18 13.84 16.28
N ALA A 341 1.43 14.84 15.84
CA ALA A 341 0.95 15.94 16.68
C ALA A 341 -0.09 15.48 17.71
N CYS A 342 -1.16 14.80 17.27
CA CYS A 342 -2.24 14.34 18.14
C CYS A 342 -1.77 13.34 19.21
N GLU A 343 -0.78 12.51 18.89
CA GLU A 343 -0.23 11.51 19.81
C GLU A 343 0.96 12.06 20.64
N GLY A 344 1.26 13.35 20.54
CA GLY A 344 2.30 14.01 21.34
C GLY A 344 3.73 13.59 21.00
N MET A 345 3.95 12.92 19.86
CA MET A 345 5.28 12.51 19.39
C MET A 345 6.08 13.69 18.80
N GLY A 346 5.39 14.65 18.21
CA GLY A 346 6.01 15.83 17.61
C GLY A 346 5.09 17.05 17.59
N GLN A 347 5.63 18.16 17.13
CA GLN A 347 4.92 19.41 16.89
C GLN A 347 5.10 19.78 15.42
N ILE A 348 4.00 20.19 14.77
CA ILE A 348 4.04 20.67 13.39
C ILE A 348 4.70 22.04 13.38
N TYR A 349 5.79 22.17 12.63
CA TYR A 349 6.56 23.41 12.50
C TYR A 349 6.03 24.30 11.37
N ALA A 350 5.77 23.73 10.20
CA ALA A 350 5.19 24.43 9.06
C ALA A 350 4.42 23.45 8.18
N ARG A 351 3.33 23.93 7.56
CA ARG A 351 2.59 23.18 6.56
C ARG A 351 3.15 23.45 5.17
N SER A 352 3.02 22.48 4.29
CA SER A 352 3.47 22.60 2.90
C SER A 352 2.78 23.74 2.14
N LYS A 353 1.52 24.03 2.44
CA LYS A 353 0.78 25.19 1.90
C LYS A 353 1.37 26.54 2.30
N ASP A 354 2.03 26.62 3.46
CA ASP A 354 2.67 27.85 3.93
C ASP A 354 4.06 28.04 3.30
N ILE A 355 4.67 26.94 2.82
CA ILE A 355 6.01 26.92 2.21
C ILE A 355 5.90 27.16 0.70
N LEU A 356 4.99 26.45 0.05
CA LEU A 356 4.78 26.49 -1.39
C LEU A 356 3.28 26.40 -1.68
N PRO A 357 2.52 27.51 -1.60
CA PRO A 357 1.07 27.50 -1.76
C PRO A 357 0.62 26.88 -3.10
N GLY A 358 -0.39 26.00 -3.07
CA GLY A 358 -1.01 25.42 -4.27
C GLY A 358 -0.17 24.39 -5.03
N HIS A 359 0.94 23.91 -4.47
CA HIS A 359 1.82 22.95 -5.17
C HIS A 359 1.16 21.59 -5.41
N ILE A 360 1.54 20.98 -6.53
CA ILE A 360 1.30 19.56 -6.80
C ILE A 360 2.29 18.73 -5.99
N CYS A 361 1.79 17.71 -5.29
CA CYS A 361 2.64 16.72 -4.62
C CYS A 361 2.60 15.39 -5.38
N CYS A 362 1.49 14.65 -5.28
CA CYS A 362 1.29 13.42 -6.03
C CYS A 362 0.38 13.61 -7.24
N ILE A 363 0.64 12.81 -8.28
CA ILE A 363 -0.12 12.72 -9.52
C ILE A 363 -0.45 11.26 -9.81
N LEU A 364 -1.45 11.03 -10.64
CA LEU A 364 -1.69 9.75 -11.29
C LEU A 364 -0.86 9.68 -12.57
N VAL A 365 -0.09 8.59 -12.70
CA VAL A 365 0.52 8.21 -13.97
C VAL A 365 0.00 6.86 -14.44
N VAL A 366 -0.03 6.67 -15.76
CA VAL A 366 -0.43 5.41 -16.41
C VAL A 366 0.61 5.03 -17.46
N ARG A 367 0.87 3.74 -17.67
CA ARG A 367 1.76 3.28 -18.76
C ARG A 367 1.06 3.50 -20.10
N GLU A 368 1.77 4.06 -21.08
CA GLU A 368 1.26 4.29 -22.44
C GLU A 368 0.69 3.00 -23.05
N GLU A 369 1.43 1.90 -22.91
CA GLU A 369 1.03 0.58 -23.40
C GLU A 369 -0.33 0.12 -22.86
N PHE A 370 -0.67 0.45 -21.60
CA PHE A 370 -1.97 0.08 -21.04
C PHE A 370 -3.08 0.94 -21.64
N VAL A 371 -2.85 2.25 -21.80
CA VAL A 371 -3.81 3.13 -22.45
C VAL A 371 -4.06 2.72 -23.90
N ASP A 372 -3.01 2.36 -24.64
CA ASP A 372 -3.13 1.94 -26.04
C ASP A 372 -3.95 0.65 -26.19
N LYS A 373 -3.90 -0.25 -25.21
CA LYS A 373 -4.61 -1.54 -25.22
C LYS A 373 -6.00 -1.47 -24.61
N GLU A 374 -6.15 -0.72 -23.53
CA GLU A 374 -7.28 -0.76 -22.61
C GLU A 374 -7.85 0.64 -22.33
N CYS A 375 -7.88 1.50 -23.37
CA CYS A 375 -8.29 2.91 -23.26
C CYS A 375 -9.67 3.10 -22.60
N GLU A 376 -10.66 2.26 -22.97
CA GLU A 376 -12.01 2.35 -22.41
C GLU A 376 -12.03 2.14 -20.89
N ILE A 377 -11.30 1.12 -20.42
CA ILE A 377 -11.16 0.81 -18.99
C ILE A 377 -10.48 1.94 -18.27
N PHE A 378 -9.42 2.49 -18.87
CA PHE A 378 -8.69 3.59 -18.28
C PHE A 378 -9.57 4.85 -18.14
N VAL A 379 -10.37 5.17 -19.16
CA VAL A 379 -11.33 6.28 -19.10
C VAL A 379 -12.41 6.03 -18.03
N ASP A 380 -12.93 4.81 -17.91
CA ASP A 380 -13.87 4.46 -16.84
C ASP A 380 -13.23 4.57 -15.45
N TYR A 381 -11.95 4.21 -15.32
CA TYR A 381 -11.19 4.41 -14.09
C TYR A 381 -11.04 5.89 -13.73
N LEU A 382 -10.75 6.76 -14.71
CA LEU A 382 -10.70 8.21 -14.48
C LEU A 382 -12.07 8.77 -14.05
N ARG A 383 -13.18 8.29 -14.64
CA ARG A 383 -14.54 8.67 -14.21
C ARG A 383 -14.80 8.26 -12.76
N LEU A 384 -14.40 7.04 -12.38
CA LEU A 384 -14.53 6.57 -11.00
C LEU A 384 -13.67 7.40 -10.04
N LEU A 385 -12.45 7.79 -10.42
CA LEU A 385 -11.61 8.66 -9.61
C LEU A 385 -12.23 10.04 -9.40
N ARG A 386 -12.86 10.63 -10.44
CA ARG A 386 -13.63 11.87 -10.30
C ARG A 386 -14.82 11.71 -9.35
N ALA A 387 -15.53 10.58 -9.42
CA ALA A 387 -16.60 10.26 -8.50
C ALA A 387 -16.09 10.10 -7.06
N ALA A 388 -14.96 9.42 -6.88
CA ALA A 388 -14.29 9.28 -5.58
C ALA A 388 -13.86 10.65 -5.02
N ASN A 389 -13.30 11.52 -5.85
CA ASN A 389 -12.95 12.89 -5.46
C ASN A 389 -14.19 13.67 -4.98
N ALA A 390 -15.28 13.63 -5.75
CA ALA A 390 -16.53 14.26 -5.36
C ALA A 390 -17.09 13.68 -4.06
N TYR A 391 -16.88 12.38 -3.81
CA TYR A 391 -17.30 11.70 -2.59
C TYR A 391 -16.48 12.12 -1.37
N ILE A 392 -15.16 12.27 -1.51
CA ILE A 392 -14.27 12.77 -0.46
C ILE A 392 -14.76 14.12 0.09
N ARG A 393 -15.16 15.04 -0.81
CA ARG A 393 -15.68 16.36 -0.41
C ARG A 393 -17.05 16.30 0.26
N LYS A 394 -17.91 15.34 -0.13
CA LYS A 394 -19.28 15.22 0.38
C LYS A 394 -19.40 14.42 1.67
N ALA A 395 -18.50 13.46 1.90
CA ALA A 395 -18.57 12.52 3.00
C ALA A 395 -17.20 12.24 3.63
N PRO A 396 -16.51 13.27 4.17
CA PRO A 396 -15.17 13.13 4.75
C PRO A 396 -15.15 12.17 5.95
N GLU A 397 -16.23 12.08 6.73
CA GLU A 397 -16.35 11.12 7.84
C GLU A 397 -16.31 9.68 7.36
N HIS A 398 -16.99 9.37 6.25
CA HIS A 398 -16.94 8.02 5.70
C HIS A 398 -15.58 7.73 5.05
N CYS A 399 -15.04 8.70 4.30
CA CYS A 399 -13.72 8.56 3.68
C CYS A 399 -12.60 8.38 4.72
N SER A 400 -12.73 8.99 5.91
CA SER A 400 -11.78 8.78 7.01
C SER A 400 -11.75 7.35 7.51
N LYS A 401 -12.90 6.66 7.57
CA LYS A 401 -13.01 5.25 7.93
C LYS A 401 -12.47 4.34 6.84
N ILE A 402 -12.68 4.70 5.56
CA ILE A 402 -12.06 3.99 4.44
C ILE A 402 -10.54 4.06 4.59
N GLN A 403 -9.97 5.27 4.72
CA GLN A 403 -8.53 5.44 4.84
C GLN A 403 -7.92 4.79 6.09
N GLU A 404 -8.64 4.74 7.22
CA GLU A 404 -8.23 4.00 8.43
C GLU A 404 -7.95 2.53 8.11
N GLN A 405 -8.77 1.88 7.28
CA GLN A 405 -8.59 0.47 6.90
C GLN A 405 -7.29 0.23 6.10
N TYR A 406 -6.85 1.21 5.31
CA TYR A 406 -5.64 1.08 4.48
C TYR A 406 -4.37 1.50 5.22
N THR A 407 -4.48 2.49 6.10
CA THR A 407 -3.34 3.14 6.75
C THR A 407 -3.09 2.64 8.17
N GLY A 408 -4.14 2.18 8.87
CA GLY A 408 -4.11 1.88 10.30
C GLY A 408 -4.09 3.13 11.20
N VAL A 409 -4.20 4.33 10.64
CA VAL A 409 -4.33 5.59 11.40
C VAL A 409 -5.79 5.81 11.73
N SER A 410 -6.07 6.29 12.95
CA SER A 410 -7.46 6.39 13.41
C SER A 410 -8.31 7.30 12.51
N ALA A 411 -9.54 6.91 12.25
CA ALA A 411 -10.48 7.69 11.44
C ALA A 411 -10.67 9.11 12.01
N LYS A 412 -10.55 9.29 13.34
CA LYS A 412 -10.58 10.60 14.00
C LYS A 412 -9.45 11.52 13.52
N ILE A 413 -8.20 11.02 13.50
CA ILE A 413 -7.03 11.79 13.04
C ILE A 413 -7.14 12.08 11.54
N ILE A 414 -7.60 11.10 10.77
CA ILE A 414 -7.79 11.29 9.32
C ILE A 414 -8.88 12.33 9.06
N LEU A 415 -9.99 12.30 9.80
CA LEU A 415 -11.05 13.29 9.65
C LEU A 415 -10.54 14.71 9.90
N GLU A 416 -9.66 14.90 10.88
CA GLU A 416 -8.99 16.19 11.12
C GLU A 416 -8.17 16.65 9.90
N VAL A 417 -7.46 15.73 9.23
CA VAL A 417 -6.77 16.03 7.98
C VAL A 417 -7.74 16.43 6.87
N LEU A 418 -8.84 15.69 6.68
CA LEU A 418 -9.78 15.89 5.56
C LEU A 418 -10.70 17.10 5.74
N THR A 419 -11.00 17.48 6.98
CA THR A 419 -11.80 18.67 7.30
C THR A 419 -10.95 19.91 7.51
N GLY A 420 -9.65 19.73 7.72
CA GLY A 420 -8.68 20.80 7.70
C GLY A 420 -8.50 21.39 6.30
N THR A 421 -7.71 22.47 6.24
CA THR A 421 -7.35 23.14 4.98
C THR A 421 -5.94 22.78 4.55
N ASP A 422 -5.43 21.63 4.99
CA ASP A 422 -4.02 21.25 4.81
C ASP A 422 -3.77 20.45 3.53
N ILE A 423 -4.79 19.77 3.00
CA ILE A 423 -4.77 19.02 1.74
C ILE A 423 -5.96 19.44 0.88
N SER A 424 -5.74 19.62 -0.42
CA SER A 424 -6.79 19.97 -1.37
C SER A 424 -6.96 18.87 -2.42
N PHE A 425 -8.21 18.45 -2.64
CA PHE A 425 -8.61 17.58 -3.74
C PHE A 425 -9.39 18.35 -4.83
N ASN A 426 -9.19 19.66 -4.89
CA ASN A 426 -9.76 20.53 -5.92
C ASN A 426 -8.86 20.52 -7.17
N GLU A 427 -9.41 20.92 -8.32
CA GLU A 427 -8.63 21.11 -9.56
C GLU A 427 -7.75 19.91 -9.93
N ILE A 428 -8.35 18.71 -9.99
CA ILE A 428 -7.62 17.45 -10.25
C ILE A 428 -7.22 17.25 -11.72
N GLU A 429 -7.59 18.17 -12.60
CA GLU A 429 -7.24 18.05 -14.03
C GLU A 429 -5.79 18.50 -14.25
N PRO A 430 -5.03 17.83 -15.13
CA PRO A 430 -3.64 18.22 -15.40
C PRO A 430 -3.52 19.67 -15.89
N ASP A 431 -2.71 20.45 -15.18
CA ASP A 431 -2.39 21.83 -15.58
C ASP A 431 -0.91 21.97 -15.97
N ARG A 432 -0.68 22.37 -17.21
CA ARG A 432 0.68 22.45 -17.79
C ARG A 432 1.54 23.50 -17.07
N SER A 433 0.97 24.67 -16.75
CA SER A 433 1.69 25.77 -16.10
C SER A 433 2.17 25.36 -14.70
N ARG A 434 1.31 24.64 -13.97
CA ARG A 434 1.58 24.16 -12.61
C ARG A 434 2.69 23.12 -12.58
N ILE A 435 2.66 22.13 -13.47
CA ILE A 435 3.73 21.11 -13.54
C ILE A 435 5.05 21.70 -14.06
N GLU A 436 5.00 22.68 -14.97
CA GLU A 436 6.19 23.39 -15.46
C GLU A 436 6.85 24.24 -14.36
N SER A 437 6.05 24.89 -13.53
CA SER A 437 6.52 25.62 -12.35
C SER A 437 7.18 24.68 -11.34
N LEU A 438 6.57 23.52 -11.07
CA LEU A 438 7.14 22.50 -10.20
C LEU A 438 8.46 21.94 -10.77
N MET A 439 8.51 21.65 -12.07
CA MET A 439 9.71 21.18 -12.75
C MET A 439 10.85 22.20 -12.65
N SER A 440 10.56 23.48 -12.85
CA SER A 440 11.54 24.56 -12.73
C SER A 440 12.13 24.63 -11.32
N LEU A 441 11.28 24.52 -10.29
CA LEU A 441 11.74 24.46 -8.90
C LEU A 441 12.60 23.20 -8.64
N ALA A 442 12.21 22.07 -9.21
CA ALA A 442 12.95 20.81 -9.06
C ALA A 442 14.33 20.82 -9.72
N LEU A 443 14.48 21.52 -10.85
CA LEU A 443 15.77 21.75 -11.48
C LEU A 443 16.64 22.70 -10.63
N ASN A 444 16.07 23.81 -10.17
CA ASN A 444 16.80 24.82 -9.38
C ASN A 444 17.33 24.25 -8.05
N THR A 445 16.60 23.31 -7.45
CA THR A 445 16.96 22.66 -6.18
C THR A 445 17.79 21.38 -6.37
N GLY A 446 18.05 20.95 -7.60
CA GLY A 446 18.79 19.72 -7.90
C GLY A 446 18.02 18.43 -7.59
N VAL A 447 16.72 18.50 -7.34
CA VAL A 447 15.83 17.33 -7.18
C VAL A 447 15.63 16.60 -8.51
N LEU A 448 15.60 17.36 -9.62
CA LEU A 448 15.70 16.84 -10.98
C LEU A 448 17.05 17.26 -11.57
N ASP A 449 17.66 16.37 -12.34
CA ASP A 449 18.93 16.58 -13.04
C ASP A 449 18.74 17.24 -14.42
N ARG A 450 17.58 17.03 -15.06
CA ARG A 450 17.24 17.55 -16.39
C ARG A 450 15.73 17.71 -16.58
N PRO A 451 15.28 18.61 -17.49
CA PRO A 451 13.86 18.83 -17.71
C PRO A 451 13.17 17.58 -18.28
N CYS A 452 11.91 17.38 -17.88
CA CYS A 452 11.02 16.38 -18.46
C CYS A 452 10.34 16.96 -19.71
N ASP A 453 10.21 16.15 -20.77
CA ASP A 453 9.44 16.52 -21.96
C ASP A 453 7.95 16.50 -21.63
N LEU A 454 7.42 17.67 -21.23
CA LEU A 454 6.03 17.85 -20.83
C LEU A 454 5.04 17.63 -21.98
N ASP A 455 5.44 17.86 -23.24
CA ASP A 455 4.57 17.62 -24.40
C ASP A 455 4.25 16.14 -24.58
N ARG A 456 5.20 15.28 -24.21
CA ARG A 456 5.03 13.83 -24.27
C ARG A 456 4.56 13.23 -22.94
N PHE A 457 4.59 14.00 -21.86
CA PHE A 457 4.29 13.49 -20.51
C PHE A 457 2.89 13.86 -20.04
N VAL A 458 2.45 15.10 -20.25
CA VAL A 458 1.15 15.60 -19.79
C VAL A 458 0.06 15.22 -20.79
N ARG A 459 -1.02 14.59 -20.32
CA ARG A 459 -2.17 14.23 -21.15
C ARG A 459 -3.48 14.62 -20.47
N SER A 460 -4.23 15.49 -21.14
CA SER A 460 -5.52 16.01 -20.67
C SER A 460 -6.67 15.67 -21.64
N ASP A 461 -6.44 14.81 -22.61
CA ASP A 461 -7.41 14.42 -23.64
C ASP A 461 -8.29 13.23 -23.24
N PHE A 462 -7.99 12.60 -22.09
CA PHE A 462 -8.83 11.57 -21.48
C PHE A 462 -10.00 12.14 -20.66
N ILE A 463 -10.14 13.47 -20.65
CA ILE A 463 -11.07 14.21 -19.79
C ILE A 463 -12.50 14.12 -20.29
#